data_AF-A0AAE9D348-F1
#
_entry.id   AF-A0AAE9D348-F1
#
_cell.length_a   1.000
_cell.length_b   1.000
_cell.length_c   1.000
_cell.angle_alpha   90.00
_cell.angle_beta   90.00
_cell.angle_gamma   90.00
#
_symmetry.space_group_name_H-M   'P 1'
#
loop_
_entity.id
_entity.type
_entity.pdbx_description
1 polymer ?
#
loop_
_entity_poly.entity_id
_entity_poly.type
_entity_poly.pdbx_seq_one_letter_code
_entity_poly.pdbx_strand_id
1 'polypeptide(L)'
;MTTKTAPKQGTTPKELKAKKDSKIKGTAPEPPKNGPPKTSPPNTIEKKGILRSLSFQFSNLTRKKCNDYDLTPEEDGAGYDEMGPVLGVQNYGILLKKYKRKNRSAKWAKRFFVLKECFLIYYATSYKKVFEKTRRIDLHPKGIIPLIGCSIVSGGDVDKKNCLLIAHPQLPSAIIVAAADHQMQEKWLKALRSATKISYKNTVVGETMIRELENRGVLLNEEKKSYEERLEAEARARKEEHDRADELAKDKEELEAEREKLIRTTKKLKDDLQNVKNELKMTNEMKKTLEQEKMSLNSKTEHLQANMESLNIEKEKIQEQLAEIVREREKVLIDNQNLSTDKCQLNNRLMEIETSRNCIMTEKEKIETLLKMNEQKTMDLEKERQYYTMKTSELMDHLKEVSDQRDLTESELKEQMMARMGAEKQLQAAEKALEHLEMALKMTGAQMTELQEHIMPDVHKLREFFEQCAEESRFEANRTGIMRNAVYARKSIFDLAFVNLDGQPLDVYERFCEQNSEIVHPHNFQRTRHNGNWKNSSFKRIGSIRRSKRGIRSSIRKKETTTQIKEPLMQL
;
A
#
# COMPACT_ATOMS: atom_id res chain seq x y z
N MET A 1 19.22 -50.82 36.23
CA MET A 1 18.26 -51.35 35.24
C MET A 1 19.03 -51.98 34.08
N THR A 2 18.46 -53.01 33.44
CA THR A 2 18.70 -53.49 32.06
C THR A 2 20.07 -53.32 31.37
N THR A 3 20.72 -54.45 31.08
CA THR A 3 21.82 -54.64 30.11
C THR A 3 21.31 -54.85 28.66
N LYS A 4 22.25 -55.09 27.70
CA LYS A 4 22.08 -55.44 26.25
C LYS A 4 22.02 -54.20 25.32
N THR A 5 22.38 -54.24 24.02
CA THR A 5 22.67 -55.39 23.11
C THR A 5 23.67 -55.00 21.99
N ALA A 6 24.34 -55.98 21.36
CA ALA A 6 24.95 -55.87 20.00
C ALA A 6 23.97 -56.43 18.93
N PRO A 7 24.20 -56.34 17.59
CA PRO A 7 25.02 -57.37 16.89
C PRO A 7 25.65 -57.01 15.50
N LYS A 8 26.53 -57.91 14.99
CA LYS A 8 26.84 -58.37 13.58
C LYS A 8 27.00 -57.34 12.42
N GLN A 9 27.95 -57.40 11.45
CA GLN A 9 28.76 -58.42 10.73
C GLN A 9 28.26 -58.89 9.34
N GLY A 10 29.18 -58.90 8.35
CA GLY A 10 29.04 -59.38 6.95
C GLY A 10 29.26 -58.25 5.90
N THR A 11 29.92 -58.39 4.74
CA THR A 11 30.66 -59.53 4.10
C THR A 11 31.69 -58.98 3.06
N THR A 12 32.62 -59.81 2.58
CA THR A 12 33.72 -59.52 1.60
C THR A 12 33.28 -59.77 0.12
N PRO A 13 34.11 -59.90 -0.97
CA PRO A 13 35.59 -59.74 -1.17
C PRO A 13 36.10 -59.11 -2.54
N LYS A 14 37.43 -58.96 -2.74
CA LYS A 14 38.24 -59.16 -4.01
C LYS A 14 37.98 -58.26 -5.27
N GLU A 15 38.84 -58.11 -6.30
CA GLU A 15 40.32 -58.20 -6.50
C GLU A 15 40.79 -57.55 -7.85
N LEU A 16 42.08 -57.17 -7.95
CA LEU A 16 42.99 -57.13 -9.14
C LEU A 16 42.59 -56.49 -10.51
N LYS A 17 43.32 -55.43 -10.93
CA LYS A 17 44.15 -55.27 -12.18
C LYS A 17 44.35 -53.78 -12.56
N ALA A 18 45.29 -53.34 -13.41
CA ALA A 18 46.74 -53.56 -13.57
C ALA A 18 47.22 -52.94 -14.92
N LYS A 19 48.40 -52.28 -14.94
CA LYS A 19 49.04 -51.61 -16.13
C LYS A 19 48.32 -50.32 -16.57
N LYS A 20 48.94 -49.35 -17.28
CA LYS A 20 50.04 -49.41 -18.27
C LYS A 20 50.89 -48.11 -18.32
N ASP A 21 52.07 -48.21 -18.92
CA ASP A 21 53.16 -47.20 -18.98
C ASP A 21 53.02 -46.12 -20.08
N SER A 22 53.77 -45.01 -19.97
CA SER A 22 54.59 -44.40 -21.06
C SER A 22 55.38 -43.15 -20.60
N LYS A 23 56.33 -42.65 -21.42
CA LYS A 23 57.45 -41.77 -20.99
C LYS A 23 58.09 -40.92 -22.12
N ILE A 24 58.08 -39.58 -22.00
CA ILE A 24 58.88 -38.56 -22.73
C ILE A 24 59.09 -37.35 -21.77
N LYS A 25 60.21 -36.59 -21.62
CA LYS A 25 61.57 -36.49 -22.21
C LYS A 25 61.87 -35.36 -23.24
N GLY A 26 61.95 -34.10 -22.78
CA GLY A 26 62.49 -32.92 -23.50
C GLY A 26 61.55 -31.69 -23.43
N THR A 27 61.96 -30.42 -23.51
CA THR A 27 63.32 -29.81 -23.62
C THR A 27 63.25 -28.32 -23.15
N ALA A 28 64.36 -27.68 -22.78
CA ALA A 28 64.41 -26.24 -22.42
C ALA A 28 64.60 -25.30 -23.64
N PRO A 29 64.27 -23.99 -23.51
CA PRO A 29 65.34 -22.98 -23.54
C PRO A 29 65.13 -21.76 -22.59
N GLU A 30 66.09 -20.82 -22.62
CA GLU A 30 66.22 -19.59 -21.80
C GLU A 30 66.87 -18.47 -22.68
N PRO A 31 67.09 -17.22 -22.23
CA PRO A 31 66.21 -16.18 -21.65
C PRO A 31 65.95 -15.03 -22.68
N PRO A 32 65.52 -13.81 -22.25
CA PRO A 32 66.53 -12.73 -22.15
C PRO A 32 66.40 -11.79 -20.93
N LYS A 33 67.38 -10.88 -20.81
CA LYS A 33 67.72 -10.06 -19.61
C LYS A 33 67.00 -8.70 -19.58
N ASN A 34 66.79 -8.12 -18.39
CA ASN A 34 66.88 -6.67 -18.14
C ASN A 34 66.96 -6.31 -16.63
N GLY A 35 67.51 -5.12 -16.31
CA GLY A 35 67.74 -4.57 -14.96
C GLY A 35 69.04 -3.74 -14.92
N PRO A 36 69.49 -3.15 -13.78
CA PRO A 36 68.89 -3.03 -12.44
C PRO A 36 68.48 -1.54 -12.18
N PRO A 37 68.80 -0.77 -11.09
CA PRO A 37 69.73 -0.93 -9.96
C PRO A 37 69.08 -1.37 -8.62
N LYS A 38 69.91 -1.51 -7.58
CA LYS A 38 69.52 -1.88 -6.20
C LYS A 38 69.86 -0.76 -5.22
N THR A 39 69.13 -0.69 -4.12
CA THR A 39 69.65 -0.22 -2.82
C THR A 39 69.30 -1.27 -1.75
N SER A 40 70.13 -1.38 -0.71
CA SER A 40 70.01 -2.34 0.39
C SER A 40 70.26 -1.63 1.72
N PRO A 41 69.73 -2.15 2.84
CA PRO A 41 70.65 -2.72 3.83
C PRO A 41 70.13 -4.13 4.29
N PRO A 42 70.54 -4.72 5.43
CA PRO A 42 71.35 -5.94 5.36
C PRO A 42 70.61 -7.21 5.83
N ASN A 43 71.02 -8.37 5.30
CA ASN A 43 70.49 -9.67 5.69
C ASN A 43 70.92 -10.08 7.11
N THR A 44 69.95 -10.53 7.91
CA THR A 44 70.20 -11.41 9.06
C THR A 44 70.76 -12.75 8.56
N ILE A 45 71.94 -13.15 9.01
CA ILE A 45 72.55 -14.44 8.64
C ILE A 45 72.13 -15.51 9.64
N GLU A 46 71.18 -16.38 9.26
CA GLU A 46 70.89 -17.62 9.99
C GLU A 46 72.11 -18.55 9.97
N LYS A 47 72.93 -18.52 11.02
CA LYS A 47 73.99 -19.52 11.22
C LYS A 47 73.42 -20.80 11.83
N LYS A 48 72.93 -21.68 10.95
CA LYS A 48 72.57 -23.06 11.33
C LYS A 48 73.76 -23.74 12.02
N GLY A 49 73.46 -24.50 13.08
CA GLY A 49 74.44 -24.83 14.12
C GLY A 49 75.66 -25.62 13.64
N ILE A 50 76.84 -25.26 14.15
CA ILE A 50 78.06 -26.04 14.06
C ILE A 50 78.43 -26.52 15.47
N LEU A 51 77.73 -27.55 15.93
CA LEU A 51 78.16 -28.36 17.08
C LEU A 51 79.36 -29.23 16.66
N ARG A 52 80.54 -28.62 16.54
CA ARG A 52 81.79 -29.37 16.60
C ARG A 52 82.15 -29.59 18.06
N SER A 53 81.94 -30.82 18.51
CA SER A 53 82.50 -31.32 19.77
C SER A 53 84.01 -31.06 19.84
N LEU A 54 84.45 -30.22 20.78
CA LEU A 54 85.85 -30.12 21.16
C LEU A 54 86.21 -31.36 22.00
N SER A 55 86.60 -32.44 21.32
CA SER A 55 87.15 -33.62 21.97
C SER A 55 88.52 -33.31 22.56
N PHE A 56 88.56 -33.00 23.86
CA PHE A 56 89.81 -32.92 24.61
C PHE A 56 90.52 -34.28 24.60
N GLN A 57 91.48 -34.42 23.68
CA GLN A 57 92.37 -35.58 23.64
C GLN A 57 93.36 -35.48 24.80
N PHE A 58 93.03 -36.11 25.92
CA PHE A 58 93.99 -36.40 26.97
C PHE A 58 95.04 -37.40 26.45
N SER A 59 96.13 -36.87 25.90
CA SER A 59 97.30 -37.67 25.51
C SER A 59 97.82 -38.45 26.71
N ASN A 60 97.68 -39.78 26.66
CA ASN A 60 98.08 -40.67 27.75
C ASN A 60 99.57 -40.53 28.07
N LEU A 61 99.89 -39.85 29.18
CA LEU A 61 101.24 -39.76 29.71
C LEU A 61 101.68 -41.13 30.22
N THR A 62 102.38 -41.87 29.36
CA THR A 62 102.91 -43.19 29.68
C THR A 62 103.95 -43.07 30.80
N ARG A 63 103.71 -43.75 31.93
CA ARG A 63 104.56 -43.70 33.13
C ARG A 63 105.91 -44.39 32.89
N LYS A 64 106.85 -43.69 32.24
CA LYS A 64 108.27 -44.08 32.25
C LYS A 64 108.84 -43.79 33.64
N LYS A 65 109.14 -44.84 34.42
CA LYS A 65 109.89 -44.72 35.67
C LYS A 65 111.37 -44.43 35.36
N CYS A 66 111.73 -43.16 35.26
CA CYS A 66 113.11 -42.71 35.41
C CYS A 66 113.28 -42.12 36.82
N ASN A 67 114.05 -42.79 37.69
CA ASN A 67 114.53 -42.19 38.94
C ASN A 67 115.76 -41.33 38.61
N ASP A 68 115.52 -40.18 37.96
CA ASP A 68 116.58 -39.31 37.46
C ASP A 68 116.80 -38.13 38.42
N TYR A 69 117.48 -38.40 39.53
CA TYR A 69 117.76 -37.45 40.61
C TYR A 69 119.20 -36.89 40.55
N ASP A 70 119.73 -36.60 39.35
CA ASP A 70 121.02 -35.90 39.21
C ASP A 70 121.12 -35.09 37.90
N LEU A 71 120.08 -34.30 37.58
CA LEU A 71 120.15 -33.25 36.56
C LEU A 71 120.95 -32.05 37.07
N THR A 72 122.28 -32.22 37.17
CA THR A 72 123.22 -31.09 37.25
C THR A 72 123.28 -30.42 35.87
N PRO A 73 122.98 -29.11 35.74
CA PRO A 73 123.19 -28.40 34.48
C PRO A 73 124.69 -28.28 34.19
N GLU A 74 125.11 -28.65 32.99
CA GLU A 74 126.35 -28.13 32.41
C GLU A 74 126.01 -26.78 31.76
N GLU A 75 126.41 -25.68 32.39
CA GLU A 75 126.31 -24.34 31.78
C GLU A 75 127.62 -23.97 31.11
N ASP A 76 127.60 -23.81 29.78
CA ASP A 76 128.66 -23.16 29.03
C ASP A 76 128.77 -21.68 29.48
N GLY A 77 129.96 -21.28 29.91
CA GLY A 77 130.11 -20.11 30.77
C GLY A 77 130.13 -18.75 30.04
N ALA A 78 129.27 -17.83 30.49
CA ALA A 78 129.50 -16.39 30.41
C ALA A 78 128.71 -15.59 31.49
N GLY A 79 129.41 -14.99 32.47
CA GLY A 79 128.97 -13.73 33.08
C GLY A 79 128.45 -13.68 34.52
N TYR A 80 128.19 -14.80 35.21
CA TYR A 80 127.61 -14.80 36.59
C TYR A 80 128.58 -15.21 37.72
N ASP A 81 129.87 -14.91 37.55
CA ASP A 81 130.96 -15.45 38.38
C ASP A 81 131.22 -14.68 39.69
N GLU A 82 130.19 -14.56 40.55
CA GLU A 82 130.42 -14.34 41.99
C GLU A 82 129.36 -14.96 42.93
N MET A 83 128.08 -15.02 42.54
CA MET A 83 126.99 -15.45 43.42
C MET A 83 126.19 -16.67 42.92
N GLY A 84 126.75 -17.48 42.02
CA GLY A 84 126.22 -18.81 41.72
C GLY A 84 126.51 -19.83 42.84
N PRO A 85 125.72 -20.92 42.96
CA PRO A 85 126.06 -22.04 43.83
C PRO A 85 127.32 -22.73 43.30
N VAL A 86 128.28 -23.07 44.17
CA VAL A 86 129.56 -23.66 43.71
C VAL A 86 129.40 -25.16 43.40
N LEU A 87 128.88 -25.44 42.20
CA LEU A 87 128.68 -26.79 41.68
C LEU A 87 130.01 -27.56 41.51
N GLY A 88 129.96 -28.89 41.65
CA GLY A 88 131.10 -29.77 41.41
C GLY A 88 132.17 -29.81 42.53
N VAL A 89 133.37 -30.29 42.16
CA VAL A 89 134.51 -30.55 43.06
C VAL A 89 135.56 -29.45 42.88
N GLN A 90 135.80 -28.66 43.94
CA GLN A 90 136.67 -27.48 43.88
C GLN A 90 138.17 -27.85 43.85
N ASN A 91 138.56 -28.99 44.44
CA ASN A 91 139.95 -29.47 44.41
C ASN A 91 140.06 -30.97 44.72
N TYR A 92 141.09 -31.66 44.22
CA TYR A 92 141.37 -33.06 44.55
C TYR A 92 142.86 -33.40 44.36
N GLY A 93 143.36 -34.43 45.05
CA GLY A 93 144.79 -34.76 45.03
C GLY A 93 145.23 -35.68 46.17
N ILE A 94 146.53 -36.00 46.23
CA ILE A 94 147.09 -36.83 47.32
C ILE A 94 147.84 -35.93 48.31
N LEU A 95 147.48 -36.01 49.59
CA LEU A 95 148.18 -35.34 50.69
C LEU A 95 148.62 -36.36 51.75
N LEU A 96 149.62 -36.00 52.55
CA LEU A 96 150.05 -36.77 53.71
C LEU A 96 149.24 -36.34 54.94
N LYS A 97 148.35 -37.20 55.46
CA LYS A 97 147.59 -36.91 56.69
C LYS A 97 148.38 -37.38 57.91
N LYS A 98 148.50 -36.53 58.94
CA LYS A 98 149.06 -36.91 60.24
C LYS A 98 148.01 -37.68 61.04
N TYR A 99 148.44 -38.75 61.70
CA TYR A 99 147.64 -39.52 62.65
C TYR A 99 148.39 -39.58 63.98
N LYS A 100 147.93 -38.78 64.95
CA LYS A 100 148.36 -38.85 66.36
C LYS A 100 147.29 -39.63 67.13
N ARG A 101 147.66 -40.72 67.79
CA ARG A 101 146.81 -41.38 68.80
C ARG A 101 147.31 -40.96 70.18
N LYS A 102 146.45 -41.01 71.21
CA LYS A 102 146.91 -40.89 72.60
C LYS A 102 148.00 -41.95 72.84
N ASN A 103 149.09 -41.54 73.46
CA ASN A 103 150.25 -42.37 73.86
C ASN A 103 150.92 -43.17 72.73
N ARG A 104 150.96 -42.67 71.48
CA ARG A 104 151.81 -43.23 70.40
C ARG A 104 152.43 -42.12 69.55
N SER A 105 153.61 -42.40 68.98
CA SER A 105 154.27 -41.51 68.01
C SER A 105 153.36 -41.24 66.80
N ALA A 106 153.50 -40.04 66.23
CA ALA A 106 152.69 -39.64 65.09
C ALA A 106 153.08 -40.45 63.84
N LYS A 107 152.09 -40.92 63.08
CA LYS A 107 152.31 -41.59 61.80
C LYS A 107 151.70 -40.78 60.66
N TRP A 108 152.47 -40.58 59.60
CA TRP A 108 152.01 -39.95 58.36
C TRP A 108 151.55 -41.03 57.38
N ALA A 109 150.40 -40.82 56.72
CA ALA A 109 149.96 -41.71 55.65
C ALA A 109 149.37 -40.93 54.47
N LYS A 110 149.75 -41.33 53.25
CA LYS A 110 149.17 -40.79 52.01
C LYS A 110 147.68 -41.11 51.97
N ARG A 111 146.85 -40.12 51.64
CA ARG A 111 145.41 -40.26 51.39
C ARG A 111 145.04 -39.45 50.15
N PHE A 112 144.07 -39.93 49.39
CA PHE A 112 143.48 -39.16 48.32
C PHE A 112 142.36 -38.29 48.90
N PHE A 113 142.42 -36.99 48.69
CA PHE A 113 141.46 -36.00 49.17
C PHE A 113 140.63 -35.45 48.00
N VAL A 114 139.36 -35.19 48.28
CA VAL A 114 138.38 -34.54 47.40
C VAL A 114 137.71 -33.44 48.21
N LEU A 115 137.66 -32.24 47.68
CA LEU A 115 136.95 -31.09 48.23
C LEU A 115 135.67 -30.87 47.42
N LYS A 116 134.50 -31.06 48.04
CA LYS A 116 133.20 -30.70 47.48
C LYS A 116 132.47 -29.77 48.44
N GLU A 117 132.05 -28.61 47.96
CA GLU A 117 131.36 -27.56 48.72
C GLU A 117 132.15 -27.20 49.98
N CYS A 118 131.60 -27.50 51.16
CA CYS A 118 132.23 -27.28 52.47
C CYS A 118 132.83 -28.55 53.08
N PHE A 119 132.95 -29.65 52.34
CA PHE A 119 133.44 -30.95 52.84
C PHE A 119 134.79 -31.35 52.23
N LEU A 120 135.78 -31.56 53.09
CA LEU A 120 137.04 -32.21 52.74
C LEU A 120 136.94 -33.72 53.02
N ILE A 121 136.68 -34.49 51.97
CA ILE A 121 136.48 -35.94 52.00
C ILE A 121 137.82 -36.64 51.68
N TYR A 122 138.12 -37.79 52.30
CA TYR A 122 139.34 -38.54 51.99
C TYR A 122 139.20 -40.06 51.91
N TYR A 123 139.98 -40.66 51.02
CA TYR A 123 139.93 -42.05 50.59
C TYR A 123 141.31 -42.73 50.66
N ALA A 124 141.33 -44.04 50.38
CA ALA A 124 142.57 -44.74 50.02
C ALA A 124 143.15 -44.18 48.71
N THR A 125 144.48 -44.20 48.56
CA THR A 125 145.16 -43.64 47.38
C THR A 125 144.86 -44.38 46.08
N SER A 126 144.41 -45.64 46.15
CA SER A 126 143.93 -46.42 45.00
C SER A 126 142.69 -45.82 44.34
N TYR A 127 141.79 -45.22 45.13
CA TYR A 127 140.53 -44.63 44.65
C TYR A 127 140.74 -43.43 43.71
N LYS A 128 141.92 -42.78 43.76
CA LYS A 128 142.27 -41.66 42.85
C LYS A 128 141.94 -41.97 41.38
N LYS A 129 142.35 -43.15 40.88
CA LYS A 129 142.11 -43.57 39.49
C LYS A 129 140.62 -43.73 39.15
N VAL A 130 139.80 -44.14 40.12
CA VAL A 130 138.35 -44.32 39.94
C VAL A 130 137.66 -42.95 39.89
N PHE A 131 138.02 -42.04 40.80
CA PHE A 131 137.53 -40.67 40.79
C PHE A 131 137.93 -39.92 39.51
N GLU A 132 139.17 -40.05 39.05
CA GLU A 132 139.64 -39.40 37.82
C GLU A 132 138.91 -39.91 36.56
N LYS A 133 138.52 -41.20 36.51
CA LYS A 133 137.72 -41.76 35.40
C LYS A 133 136.24 -41.39 35.49
N THR A 134 135.65 -41.32 36.68
CA THR A 134 134.18 -41.25 36.86
C THR A 134 133.66 -39.88 37.26
N ARG A 135 134.51 -38.99 37.82
CA ARG A 135 134.18 -37.71 38.47
C ARG A 135 133.17 -37.75 39.63
N ARG A 136 132.50 -38.89 39.85
CA ARG A 136 131.55 -39.14 40.94
C ARG A 136 132.27 -39.40 42.26
N ILE A 137 131.65 -38.99 43.35
CA ILE A 137 132.14 -39.20 44.73
C ILE A 137 131.55 -40.50 45.27
N ASP A 138 132.40 -41.37 45.81
CA ASP A 138 132.00 -42.62 46.45
C ASP A 138 131.37 -42.39 47.84
N LEU A 139 130.40 -43.23 48.21
CA LEU A 139 129.64 -43.09 49.46
C LEU A 139 130.40 -43.64 50.68
N HIS A 140 131.59 -44.23 50.51
CA HIS A 140 132.33 -44.91 51.58
C HIS A 140 133.77 -44.37 51.81
N PRO A 141 133.93 -43.05 52.05
CA PRO A 141 135.22 -42.46 52.35
C PRO A 141 135.85 -43.00 53.65
N LYS A 142 137.17 -42.85 53.77
CA LYS A 142 137.92 -43.12 55.01
C LYS A 142 137.83 -41.98 56.03
N GLY A 143 137.16 -40.90 55.67
CA GLY A 143 136.65 -39.88 56.57
C GLY A 143 136.16 -38.64 55.82
N ILE A 144 135.29 -37.87 56.48
CA ILE A 144 134.79 -36.58 56.01
C ILE A 144 135.20 -35.54 57.06
N ILE A 145 135.59 -34.35 56.62
CA ILE A 145 135.92 -33.21 57.47
C ILE A 145 135.03 -32.04 57.01
N PRO A 146 134.00 -31.64 57.79
CA PRO A 146 133.28 -30.41 57.51
C PRO A 146 134.22 -29.21 57.75
N LEU A 147 134.25 -28.27 56.81
CA LEU A 147 135.09 -27.07 56.85
C LEU A 147 134.32 -25.81 57.29
N ILE A 148 133.00 -25.90 57.47
CA ILE A 148 132.21 -24.83 58.06
C ILE A 148 132.83 -24.47 59.43
N GLY A 149 133.08 -23.18 59.66
CA GLY A 149 133.73 -22.67 60.87
C GLY A 149 135.21 -23.02 61.06
N CYS A 150 135.83 -23.83 60.20
CA CYS A 150 137.22 -24.24 60.37
C CYS A 150 138.20 -23.08 60.09
N SER A 151 139.14 -22.85 60.99
CA SER A 151 140.32 -22.02 60.74
C SER A 151 141.38 -22.84 60.01
N ILE A 152 141.94 -22.28 58.93
CA ILE A 152 142.83 -22.98 58.01
C ILE A 152 144.09 -22.17 57.75
N VAL A 153 145.23 -22.70 58.18
CA VAL A 153 146.52 -22.00 58.31
C VAL A 153 147.64 -22.83 57.70
N SER A 154 148.53 -22.20 56.94
CA SER A 154 149.78 -22.80 56.44
C SER A 154 150.88 -22.79 57.51
N GLY A 155 151.72 -23.83 57.53
CA GLY A 155 152.83 -23.91 58.49
C GLY A 155 153.77 -25.08 58.22
N GLY A 156 154.55 -25.43 59.25
CA GLY A 156 155.44 -26.59 59.27
C GLY A 156 155.19 -27.48 60.48
N ASP A 157 155.69 -28.70 60.41
CA ASP A 157 155.65 -29.71 61.45
C ASP A 157 157.03 -30.39 61.51
N VAL A 158 157.40 -31.00 62.65
CA VAL A 158 158.79 -31.43 62.94
C VAL A 158 159.35 -32.35 61.84
N ASP A 159 158.51 -33.22 61.28
CA ASP A 159 158.90 -34.14 60.21
C ASP A 159 158.60 -33.62 58.78
N LYS A 160 157.83 -32.54 58.63
CA LYS A 160 157.20 -32.14 57.35
C LYS A 160 157.05 -30.62 57.19
N LYS A 161 157.74 -30.08 56.18
CA LYS A 161 157.46 -28.76 55.58
C LYS A 161 156.12 -28.81 54.82
N ASN A 162 155.61 -27.64 54.42
CA ASN A 162 154.42 -27.48 53.57
C ASN A 162 153.13 -28.07 54.17
N CYS A 163 152.93 -27.87 55.49
CA CYS A 163 151.75 -28.33 56.21
C CYS A 163 150.57 -27.34 56.13
N LEU A 164 149.37 -27.88 56.25
CA LEU A 164 148.10 -27.18 56.43
C LEU A 164 147.46 -27.68 57.71
N LEU A 165 147.18 -26.74 58.62
CA LEU A 165 146.49 -26.94 59.87
C LEU A 165 145.01 -26.60 59.68
N ILE A 166 144.13 -27.58 59.91
CA ILE A 166 142.67 -27.40 59.90
C ILE A 166 142.19 -27.54 61.35
N ALA A 167 141.73 -26.45 61.95
CA ALA A 167 141.32 -26.39 63.36
C ALA A 167 139.88 -25.90 63.49
N HIS A 168 139.13 -26.45 64.45
CA HIS A 168 137.77 -26.05 64.80
C HIS A 168 137.58 -26.22 66.31
N PRO A 169 136.85 -25.34 67.02
CA PRO A 169 136.67 -25.46 68.48
C PRO A 169 136.08 -26.80 68.94
N GLN A 170 135.28 -27.46 68.09
CA GLN A 170 134.67 -28.77 68.39
C GLN A 170 135.55 -29.97 67.98
N LEU A 171 136.70 -29.76 67.33
CA LEU A 171 137.61 -30.86 66.97
C LEU A 171 138.58 -31.14 68.14
N PRO A 172 138.64 -32.37 68.69
CA PRO A 172 139.47 -32.70 69.87
C PRO A 172 140.98 -32.66 69.59
N SER A 173 141.38 -32.48 68.33
CA SER A 173 142.73 -32.13 67.90
C SER A 173 142.67 -31.57 66.48
N ALA A 174 143.41 -30.50 66.20
CA ALA A 174 143.53 -29.97 64.85
C ALA A 174 144.08 -31.03 63.86
N ILE A 175 143.53 -31.04 62.65
CA ILE A 175 143.88 -31.99 61.60
C ILE A 175 145.03 -31.39 60.78
N ILE A 176 146.16 -32.10 60.76
CA ILE A 176 147.35 -31.70 59.99
C ILE A 176 147.45 -32.55 58.72
N VAL A 177 147.55 -31.89 57.57
CA VAL A 177 147.87 -32.50 56.28
C VAL A 177 149.06 -31.79 55.65
N ALA A 178 149.96 -32.52 54.98
CA ALA A 178 151.11 -31.94 54.27
C ALA A 178 150.99 -32.16 52.76
N ALA A 179 151.30 -31.11 52.01
CA ALA A 179 151.44 -31.15 50.55
C ALA A 179 152.82 -31.72 50.14
N ALA A 180 153.01 -31.99 48.85
CA ALA A 180 154.32 -32.38 48.32
C ALA A 180 155.28 -31.17 48.26
N ASP A 181 154.76 -30.04 47.78
CA ASP A 181 155.48 -28.80 47.51
C ASP A 181 154.65 -27.59 47.99
N HIS A 182 155.21 -26.37 47.83
CA HIS A 182 154.59 -25.13 48.28
C HIS A 182 153.43 -24.67 47.37
N GLN A 183 153.52 -24.85 46.05
CA GLN A 183 152.45 -24.46 45.12
C GLN A 183 151.18 -25.29 45.38
N MET A 184 151.34 -26.59 45.65
CA MET A 184 150.28 -27.48 46.07
C MET A 184 149.72 -27.07 47.45
N GLN A 185 150.57 -26.66 48.39
CA GLN A 185 150.13 -26.12 49.69
C GLN A 185 149.25 -24.88 49.52
N GLU A 186 149.66 -23.91 48.70
CA GLU A 186 148.90 -22.68 48.43
C GLU A 186 147.58 -22.96 47.69
N LYS A 187 147.60 -23.81 46.66
CA LYS A 187 146.39 -24.22 45.93
C LYS A 187 145.37 -24.85 46.88
N TRP A 188 145.81 -25.74 47.78
CA TRP A 188 144.93 -26.31 48.80
C TRP A 188 144.51 -25.27 49.84
N LEU A 189 145.38 -24.37 50.30
CA LEU A 189 145.03 -23.30 51.23
C LEU A 189 143.93 -22.38 50.68
N LYS A 190 144.08 -21.92 49.42
CA LYS A 190 143.08 -21.07 48.73
C LYS A 190 141.75 -21.80 48.57
N ALA A 191 141.78 -23.04 48.06
CA ALA A 191 140.56 -23.83 47.85
C ALA A 191 139.82 -24.13 49.17
N LEU A 192 140.55 -24.56 50.21
CA LEU A 192 139.98 -24.85 51.52
C LEU A 192 139.42 -23.60 52.21
N ARG A 193 140.12 -22.45 52.13
CA ARG A 193 139.60 -21.17 52.65
C ARG A 193 138.35 -20.70 51.89
N SER A 194 138.26 -20.93 50.59
CA SER A 194 137.03 -20.68 49.83
C SER A 194 135.88 -21.56 50.33
N ALA A 195 136.14 -22.87 50.49
CA ALA A 195 135.15 -23.85 50.97
C ALA A 195 134.52 -23.53 52.34
N THR A 196 135.26 -22.85 53.25
CA THR A 196 134.68 -22.37 54.52
C THR A 196 133.53 -21.37 54.33
N LYS A 197 133.47 -20.66 53.20
CA LYS A 197 132.49 -19.61 52.88
C LYS A 197 131.34 -20.08 51.98
N ILE A 198 131.52 -21.17 51.22
CA ILE A 198 130.55 -21.63 50.20
C ILE A 198 129.16 -21.86 50.81
N SER A 199 129.08 -22.44 52.01
CA SER A 199 127.80 -22.72 52.67
C SER A 199 126.93 -21.48 52.88
N TYR A 200 127.53 -20.30 53.13
CA TYR A 200 126.78 -19.06 53.31
C TYR A 200 126.24 -18.52 51.97
N LYS A 201 127.09 -18.50 50.92
CA LYS A 201 126.65 -18.07 49.57
C LYS A 201 125.50 -18.95 49.07
N ASN A 202 125.64 -20.29 49.18
CA ASN A 202 124.60 -21.22 48.75
C ASN A 202 123.25 -21.00 49.49
N THR A 203 123.26 -20.67 50.79
CA THR A 203 122.03 -20.35 51.54
C THR A 203 121.35 -19.08 51.02
N VAL A 204 122.09 -17.99 50.87
CA VAL A 204 121.55 -16.70 50.39
C VAL A 204 120.95 -16.82 48.99
N VAL A 205 121.57 -17.61 48.11
CA VAL A 205 121.07 -17.92 46.77
C VAL A 205 119.77 -18.74 46.85
N GLY A 206 119.75 -19.80 47.68
CA GLY A 206 118.57 -20.63 47.88
C GLY A 206 117.36 -19.86 48.40
N GLU A 207 117.55 -19.01 49.43
CA GLU A 207 116.47 -18.15 49.93
C GLU A 207 115.95 -17.16 48.87
N THR A 208 116.84 -16.64 48.02
CA THR A 208 116.45 -15.68 46.97
C THR A 208 115.67 -16.36 45.86
N MET A 209 116.09 -17.54 45.42
CA MET A 209 115.34 -18.38 44.49
C MET A 209 113.97 -18.79 45.05
N ILE A 210 113.88 -19.11 46.35
CA ILE A 210 112.60 -19.40 47.01
C ILE A 210 111.68 -18.18 46.95
N ARG A 211 112.15 -16.99 47.36
CA ARG A 211 111.35 -15.75 47.31
C ARG A 211 110.89 -15.39 45.90
N GLU A 212 111.71 -15.62 44.87
CA GLU A 212 111.33 -15.43 43.46
C GLU A 212 110.24 -16.41 43.00
N LEU A 213 110.33 -17.69 43.39
CA LEU A 213 109.32 -18.71 43.09
C LEU A 213 108.01 -18.45 43.85
N GLU A 214 108.06 -17.99 45.10
CA GLU A 214 106.90 -17.58 45.89
C GLU A 214 106.17 -16.40 45.24
N ASN A 215 106.90 -15.32 44.91
CA ASN A 215 106.34 -14.16 44.21
C ASN A 215 105.71 -14.54 42.86
N ARG A 216 106.37 -15.41 42.08
CA ARG A 216 105.82 -15.92 40.82
C ARG A 216 104.57 -16.78 41.04
N GLY A 217 104.52 -17.56 42.13
CA GLY A 217 103.34 -18.33 42.52
C GLY A 217 102.14 -17.46 42.87
N VAL A 218 102.37 -16.33 43.57
CA VAL A 218 101.32 -15.33 43.86
C VAL A 218 100.78 -14.73 42.56
N LEU A 219 101.64 -14.21 41.69
CA LEU A 219 101.23 -13.60 40.41
C LEU A 219 100.42 -14.56 39.52
N LEU A 220 100.87 -15.81 39.37
CA LEU A 220 100.15 -16.82 38.59
C LEU A 220 98.77 -17.16 39.20
N ASN A 221 98.63 -17.09 40.52
CA ASN A 221 97.35 -17.31 41.20
C ASN A 221 96.40 -16.10 41.06
N GLU A 222 96.93 -14.88 41.05
CA GLU A 222 96.18 -13.65 40.77
C GLU A 222 95.70 -13.60 39.30
N GLU A 223 96.57 -13.94 38.34
CA GLU A 223 96.21 -14.09 36.93
C GLU A 223 95.10 -15.15 36.76
N LYS A 224 95.29 -16.35 37.33
CA LYS A 224 94.28 -17.42 37.32
C LYS A 224 92.93 -16.93 37.84
N LYS A 225 92.91 -16.27 39.00
CA LYS A 225 91.68 -15.71 39.60
C LYS A 225 91.03 -14.66 38.68
N SER A 226 91.81 -13.80 38.03
CA SER A 226 91.28 -12.82 37.07
C SER A 226 90.67 -13.49 35.81
N TYR A 227 91.24 -14.60 35.34
CA TYR A 227 90.64 -15.39 34.26
C TYR A 227 89.35 -16.11 34.69
N GLU A 228 89.31 -16.66 35.91
CA GLU A 228 88.11 -17.31 36.46
C GLU A 228 86.96 -16.30 36.65
N GLU A 229 87.24 -15.11 37.20
CA GLU A 229 86.25 -14.02 37.35
C GLU A 229 85.71 -13.53 35.99
N ARG A 230 86.57 -13.38 34.98
CA ARG A 230 86.15 -12.99 33.63
C ARG A 230 85.27 -14.06 32.97
N LEU A 231 85.62 -15.33 33.13
CA LEU A 231 84.84 -16.44 32.58
C LEU A 231 83.47 -16.57 33.25
N GLU A 232 83.39 -16.36 34.57
CA GLU A 232 82.12 -16.33 35.29
C GLU A 232 81.25 -15.13 34.84
N ALA A 233 81.85 -13.96 34.67
CA ALA A 233 81.15 -12.77 34.16
C ALA A 233 80.61 -12.96 32.73
N GLU A 234 81.37 -13.58 31.82
CA GLU A 234 80.90 -13.92 30.47
C GLU A 234 79.76 -14.95 30.52
N ALA A 235 79.88 -15.99 31.36
CA ALA A 235 78.83 -17.00 31.54
C ALA A 235 77.54 -16.39 32.12
N ARG A 236 77.66 -15.44 33.06
CA ARG A 236 76.52 -14.72 33.66
C ARG A 236 75.85 -13.81 32.63
N ALA A 237 76.61 -13.02 31.88
CA ALA A 237 76.09 -12.16 30.83
C ALA A 237 75.38 -12.96 29.71
N ARG A 238 75.91 -14.12 29.32
CA ARG A 238 75.26 -15.06 28.39
C ARG A 238 73.93 -15.59 28.94
N LYS A 239 73.84 -15.87 30.24
CA LYS A 239 72.59 -16.28 30.87
C LYS A 239 71.58 -15.13 30.89
N GLU A 240 72.01 -13.92 31.28
CA GLU A 240 71.16 -12.72 31.27
C GLU A 240 70.70 -12.31 29.86
N GLU A 241 71.43 -12.68 28.81
CA GLU A 241 71.01 -12.55 27.40
C GLU A 241 69.97 -13.63 27.03
N HIS A 242 70.18 -14.89 27.44
CA HIS A 242 69.24 -15.99 27.22
C HIS A 242 67.91 -15.79 27.97
N ASP A 243 67.95 -15.42 29.25
CA ASP A 243 66.77 -15.20 30.08
C ASP A 243 65.88 -14.08 29.46
N ARG A 244 66.49 -12.98 28.97
CA ARG A 244 65.79 -11.92 28.23
C ARG A 244 65.26 -12.38 26.86
N ALA A 245 65.98 -13.26 26.16
CA ALA A 245 65.50 -13.82 24.90
C ALA A 245 64.26 -14.73 25.12
N ASP A 246 64.22 -15.48 26.21
CA ASP A 246 63.06 -16.29 26.62
C ASP A 246 61.86 -15.42 27.09
N GLU A 247 62.11 -14.26 27.71
CA GLU A 247 61.07 -13.28 28.02
C GLU A 247 60.48 -12.67 26.73
N LEU A 248 61.33 -12.13 25.85
CA LEU A 248 60.90 -11.60 24.55
C LEU A 248 60.21 -12.64 23.64
N ALA A 249 60.53 -13.93 23.80
CA ALA A 249 59.83 -15.01 23.11
C ALA A 249 58.38 -15.20 23.61
N LYS A 250 58.13 -15.07 24.93
CA LYS A 250 56.79 -15.13 25.52
C LYS A 250 55.95 -13.91 25.14
N ASP A 251 56.51 -12.71 25.28
CA ASP A 251 55.85 -11.44 24.88
C ASP A 251 55.40 -11.51 23.41
N LYS A 252 56.25 -12.08 22.54
CA LYS A 252 55.93 -12.29 21.12
C LYS A 252 54.82 -13.32 20.91
N GLU A 253 54.78 -14.41 21.67
CA GLU A 253 53.70 -15.41 21.61
C GLU A 253 52.36 -14.81 22.07
N GLU A 254 52.37 -14.04 23.15
CA GLU A 254 51.17 -13.33 23.62
C GLU A 254 50.67 -12.29 22.61
N LEU A 255 51.56 -11.49 22.03
CA LEU A 255 51.22 -10.50 20.99
C LEU A 255 50.67 -11.15 19.71
N GLU A 256 51.21 -12.29 19.27
CA GLU A 256 50.63 -13.03 18.14
C GLU A 256 49.26 -13.65 18.49
N ALA A 257 49.09 -14.14 19.72
CA ALA A 257 47.79 -14.63 20.20
C ALA A 257 46.74 -13.49 20.30
N GLU A 258 47.14 -12.29 20.69
CA GLU A 258 46.28 -11.08 20.64
C GLU A 258 45.94 -10.67 19.22
N ARG A 259 46.94 -10.64 18.33
CA ARG A 259 46.78 -10.37 16.90
C ARG A 259 45.82 -11.36 16.25
N GLU A 260 45.89 -12.65 16.57
CA GLU A 260 44.89 -13.63 16.13
C GLU A 260 43.49 -13.34 16.67
N LYS A 261 43.33 -13.00 17.96
CA LYS A 261 42.02 -12.62 18.53
C LYS A 261 41.43 -11.43 17.76
N LEU A 262 42.24 -10.40 17.50
CA LEU A 262 41.84 -9.20 16.74
C LEU A 262 41.48 -9.50 15.28
N ILE A 263 42.22 -10.40 14.61
CA ILE A 263 41.87 -10.86 13.25
C ILE A 263 40.55 -11.62 13.27
N ARG A 264 40.31 -12.50 14.26
CA ARG A 264 39.07 -13.26 14.41
C ARG A 264 37.87 -12.35 14.68
N THR A 265 37.98 -11.36 15.58
CA THR A 265 36.89 -10.41 15.86
C THR A 265 36.64 -9.47 14.68
N THR A 266 37.69 -8.96 14.03
CA THR A 266 37.57 -8.12 12.82
C THR A 266 36.90 -8.86 11.68
N LYS A 267 37.24 -10.14 11.47
CA LYS A 267 36.54 -10.98 10.49
C LYS A 267 35.06 -11.13 10.85
N LYS A 268 34.75 -11.50 12.10
CA LYS A 268 33.36 -11.65 12.54
C LYS A 268 32.55 -10.37 12.34
N LEU A 269 33.08 -9.21 12.74
CA LEU A 269 32.42 -7.91 12.56
C LEU A 269 32.19 -7.56 11.07
N LYS A 270 33.10 -7.97 10.18
CA LYS A 270 32.93 -7.80 8.73
C LYS A 270 31.85 -8.72 8.15
N ASP A 271 31.80 -9.97 8.61
CA ASP A 271 30.78 -10.95 8.22
C ASP A 271 29.39 -10.52 8.75
N ASP A 272 29.30 -10.10 10.02
CA ASP A 272 28.11 -9.54 10.67
C ASP A 272 27.63 -8.26 9.94
N LEU A 273 28.53 -7.33 9.57
CA LEU A 273 28.21 -6.13 8.79
C LEU A 273 27.66 -6.47 7.39
N GLN A 274 28.20 -7.49 6.73
CA GLN A 274 27.71 -7.93 5.42
C GLN A 274 26.34 -8.62 5.54
N ASN A 275 26.05 -9.32 6.64
CA ASN A 275 24.72 -9.86 6.93
C ASN A 275 23.69 -8.74 7.14
N VAL A 276 23.98 -7.76 8.01
CA VAL A 276 23.10 -6.58 8.22
C VAL A 276 22.86 -5.80 6.92
N LYS A 277 23.88 -5.68 6.07
CA LYS A 277 23.74 -5.07 4.73
C LYS A 277 22.82 -5.86 3.80
N ASN A 278 22.84 -7.20 3.87
CA ASN A 278 21.92 -8.06 3.12
C ASN A 278 20.49 -7.95 3.65
N GLU A 279 20.30 -7.99 4.96
CA GLU A 279 18.99 -7.84 5.63
C GLU A 279 18.37 -6.47 5.34
N LEU A 280 19.15 -5.39 5.39
CA LEU A 280 18.72 -4.04 5.02
C LEU A 280 18.33 -3.95 3.54
N LYS A 281 19.02 -4.66 2.63
CA LYS A 281 18.63 -4.75 1.23
C LYS A 281 17.27 -5.45 1.08
N MET A 282 17.10 -6.63 1.69
CA MET A 282 15.82 -7.36 1.68
C MET A 282 14.68 -6.53 2.28
N THR A 283 14.94 -5.80 3.36
CA THR A 283 13.97 -4.91 4.02
C THR A 283 13.56 -3.75 3.12
N ASN A 284 14.50 -3.15 2.38
CA ASN A 284 14.18 -2.10 1.40
C ASN A 284 13.41 -2.63 0.18
N GLU A 285 13.70 -3.84 -0.29
CA GLU A 285 12.95 -4.51 -1.35
C GLU A 285 11.51 -4.85 -0.91
N MET A 286 11.34 -5.32 0.33
CA MET A 286 10.03 -5.54 0.96
C MET A 286 9.27 -4.23 1.20
N LYS A 287 9.94 -3.16 1.64
CA LYS A 287 9.33 -1.81 1.76
C LYS A 287 8.83 -1.31 0.42
N LYS A 288 9.61 -1.48 -0.65
CA LYS A 288 9.24 -1.05 -2.02
C LYS A 288 8.02 -1.82 -2.55
N THR A 289 7.91 -3.13 -2.28
CA THR A 289 6.73 -3.91 -2.67
C THR A 289 5.50 -3.49 -1.86
N LEU A 290 5.62 -3.26 -0.55
CA LEU A 290 4.54 -2.69 0.28
C LEU A 290 4.11 -1.28 -0.15
N GLU A 291 5.03 -0.44 -0.62
CA GLU A 291 4.71 0.87 -1.22
C GLU A 291 3.93 0.72 -2.54
N GLN A 292 4.30 -0.24 -3.39
CA GLN A 292 3.56 -0.55 -4.62
C GLN A 292 2.17 -1.12 -4.33
N GLU A 293 2.03 -2.02 -3.35
CA GLU A 293 0.75 -2.54 -2.89
C GLU A 293 -0.14 -1.43 -2.31
N LYS A 294 0.43 -0.54 -1.49
CA LYS A 294 -0.27 0.65 -0.97
C LYS A 294 -0.79 1.53 -2.10
N MET A 295 0.02 1.82 -3.13
CA MET A 295 -0.45 2.61 -4.28
C MET A 295 -1.56 1.90 -5.07
N SER A 296 -1.47 0.57 -5.25
CA SER A 296 -2.54 -0.21 -5.88
C SER A 296 -3.83 -0.21 -5.07
N LEU A 297 -3.74 -0.30 -3.73
CA LEU A 297 -4.89 -0.22 -2.82
C LEU A 297 -5.49 1.19 -2.78
N ASN A 298 -4.68 2.25 -2.83
CA ASN A 298 -5.17 3.62 -2.90
C ASN A 298 -5.97 3.85 -4.18
N SER A 299 -5.42 3.47 -5.33
CA SER A 299 -6.11 3.58 -6.63
C SER A 299 -7.41 2.76 -6.70
N LYS A 300 -7.44 1.56 -6.09
CA LYS A 300 -8.69 0.79 -5.94
C LYS A 300 -9.70 1.49 -5.03
N THR A 301 -9.24 2.16 -3.97
CA THR A 301 -10.09 2.90 -3.03
C THR A 301 -10.68 4.15 -3.68
N GLU A 302 -9.86 4.91 -4.41
CA GLU A 302 -10.28 6.06 -5.25
C GLU A 302 -11.33 5.64 -6.28
N HIS A 303 -11.11 4.52 -6.99
CA HIS A 303 -12.06 3.99 -7.96
C HIS A 303 -13.39 3.54 -7.31
N LEU A 304 -13.35 2.87 -6.15
CA LEU A 304 -14.55 2.50 -5.39
C LEU A 304 -15.29 3.74 -4.87
N GLN A 305 -14.58 4.78 -4.44
CA GLN A 305 -15.18 6.04 -4.01
C GLN A 305 -15.88 6.75 -5.20
N ALA A 306 -15.20 6.91 -6.34
CA ALA A 306 -15.80 7.52 -7.54
C ALA A 306 -17.03 6.74 -8.05
N ASN A 307 -17.02 5.41 -7.91
CA ASN A 307 -18.19 4.57 -8.22
C ASN A 307 -19.34 4.77 -7.22
N MET A 308 -19.04 4.88 -5.91
CA MET A 308 -20.02 5.20 -4.88
C MET A 308 -20.63 6.60 -5.06
N GLU A 309 -19.82 7.59 -5.44
CA GLU A 309 -20.27 8.95 -5.77
C GLU A 309 -21.19 8.92 -7.00
N SER A 310 -20.80 8.20 -8.06
CA SER A 310 -21.62 8.00 -9.27
C SER A 310 -22.97 7.33 -8.96
N LEU A 311 -22.96 6.28 -8.15
CA LEU A 311 -24.18 5.59 -7.69
C LEU A 311 -25.05 6.47 -6.79
N ASN A 312 -24.46 7.37 -6.00
CA ASN A 312 -25.23 8.32 -5.19
C ASN A 312 -25.89 9.41 -6.04
N ILE A 313 -25.21 9.90 -7.09
CA ILE A 313 -25.78 10.82 -8.09
C ILE A 313 -26.93 10.15 -8.85
N GLU A 314 -26.77 8.89 -9.28
CA GLU A 314 -27.85 8.13 -9.91
C GLU A 314 -29.03 7.90 -8.96
N LYS A 315 -28.76 7.54 -7.70
CA LYS A 315 -29.78 7.42 -6.65
C LYS A 315 -30.54 8.74 -6.46
N GLU A 316 -29.85 9.87 -6.35
CA GLU A 316 -30.48 11.19 -6.16
C GLU A 316 -31.34 11.59 -7.36
N LYS A 317 -30.86 11.34 -8.59
CA LYS A 317 -31.64 11.53 -9.82
C LYS A 317 -32.90 10.65 -9.86
N ILE A 318 -32.83 9.40 -9.40
CA ILE A 318 -34.00 8.52 -9.28
C ILE A 318 -34.96 9.01 -8.18
N GLN A 319 -34.45 9.52 -7.05
CA GLN A 319 -35.27 10.11 -5.99
C GLN A 319 -35.98 11.37 -6.46
N GLU A 320 -35.32 12.23 -7.24
CA GLU A 320 -35.90 13.43 -7.86
C GLU A 320 -36.99 13.07 -8.87
N GLN A 321 -36.73 12.10 -9.76
CA GLN A 321 -37.74 11.57 -10.70
C GLN A 321 -38.96 10.99 -9.98
N LEU A 322 -38.76 10.25 -8.88
CA LEU A 322 -39.86 9.75 -8.06
C LEU A 322 -40.65 10.89 -7.38
N ALA A 323 -39.97 11.96 -6.94
CA ALA A 323 -40.62 13.14 -6.39
C ALA A 323 -41.38 13.97 -7.45
N GLU A 324 -40.91 13.99 -8.70
CA GLU A 324 -41.66 14.53 -9.85
C GLU A 324 -42.95 13.74 -10.09
N ILE A 325 -42.84 12.41 -10.20
CA ILE A 325 -44.00 11.52 -10.41
C ILE A 325 -45.02 11.60 -9.26
N VAL A 326 -44.56 11.80 -8.02
CA VAL A 326 -45.47 12.03 -6.87
C VAL A 326 -46.19 13.38 -7.01
N ARG A 327 -45.48 14.48 -7.32
CA ARG A 327 -46.09 15.81 -7.53
C ARG A 327 -47.09 15.80 -8.69
N GLU A 328 -46.76 15.17 -9.82
CA GLU A 328 -47.68 14.99 -10.95
C GLU A 328 -48.93 14.19 -10.53
N ARG A 329 -48.74 13.10 -9.77
CA ARG A 329 -49.85 12.26 -9.30
C ARG A 329 -50.76 12.98 -8.29
N GLU A 330 -50.18 13.78 -7.40
CA GLU A 330 -50.93 14.63 -6.46
C GLU A 330 -51.75 15.68 -7.21
N LYS A 331 -51.15 16.34 -8.21
CA LYS A 331 -51.86 17.26 -9.10
C LYS A 331 -53.02 16.57 -9.83
N VAL A 332 -52.78 15.41 -10.47
CA VAL A 332 -53.83 14.63 -11.18
C VAL A 332 -54.94 14.15 -10.23
N LEU A 333 -54.64 13.95 -8.95
CA LEU A 333 -55.63 13.59 -7.92
C LEU A 333 -56.48 14.80 -7.53
N ILE A 334 -55.88 15.98 -7.34
CA ILE A 334 -56.58 17.25 -7.14
C ILE A 334 -57.45 17.58 -8.37
N ASP A 335 -56.92 17.48 -9.58
CA ASP A 335 -57.65 17.72 -10.83
C ASP A 335 -58.83 16.74 -10.98
N ASN A 336 -58.69 15.47 -10.61
CA ASN A 336 -59.82 14.53 -10.55
C ASN A 336 -60.86 14.90 -9.48
N GLN A 337 -60.43 15.36 -8.32
CA GLN A 337 -61.34 15.75 -7.23
C GLN A 337 -62.15 17.00 -7.61
N ASN A 338 -61.51 17.97 -8.27
CA ASN A 338 -62.16 19.13 -8.87
C ASN A 338 -63.16 18.69 -9.96
N LEU A 339 -62.71 17.88 -10.94
CA LEU A 339 -63.56 17.39 -12.03
C LEU A 339 -64.75 16.55 -11.53
N SER A 340 -64.57 15.79 -10.44
CA SER A 340 -65.65 15.06 -9.77
C SER A 340 -66.61 15.98 -9.01
N THR A 341 -66.14 17.13 -8.54
CA THR A 341 -66.97 18.17 -7.91
C THR A 341 -67.79 18.92 -8.95
N ASP A 342 -67.15 19.34 -10.05
CA ASP A 342 -67.81 19.99 -11.19
C ASP A 342 -68.87 19.07 -11.81
N LYS A 343 -68.55 17.78 -11.97
CA LYS A 343 -69.51 16.76 -12.42
C LYS A 343 -70.69 16.58 -11.47
N CYS A 344 -70.47 16.70 -10.15
CA CYS A 344 -71.55 16.67 -9.16
C CYS A 344 -72.46 17.90 -9.28
N GLN A 345 -71.87 19.11 -9.38
CA GLN A 345 -72.62 20.34 -9.59
C GLN A 345 -73.41 20.31 -10.92
N LEU A 346 -72.80 19.83 -12.00
CA LEU A 346 -73.44 19.70 -13.31
C LEU A 346 -74.58 18.68 -13.29
N ASN A 347 -74.42 17.54 -12.61
CA ASN A 347 -75.51 16.56 -12.44
C ASN A 347 -76.68 17.15 -11.64
N ASN A 348 -76.43 17.89 -10.57
CA ASN A 348 -77.49 18.58 -9.82
C ASN A 348 -78.21 19.60 -10.70
N ARG A 349 -77.46 20.40 -11.46
CA ARG A 349 -77.99 21.37 -12.44
C ARG A 349 -78.83 20.69 -13.53
N LEU A 350 -78.42 19.50 -13.98
CA LEU A 350 -79.16 18.70 -14.95
C LEU A 350 -80.49 18.20 -14.36
N MET A 351 -80.48 17.72 -13.12
CA MET A 351 -81.65 17.24 -12.39
C MET A 351 -82.64 18.37 -12.03
N GLU A 352 -82.15 19.58 -11.73
CA GLU A 352 -82.95 20.81 -11.63
C GLU A 352 -83.64 21.13 -12.97
N ILE A 353 -82.92 21.00 -14.10
CA ILE A 353 -83.48 21.22 -15.44
C ILE A 353 -84.49 20.13 -15.82
N GLU A 354 -84.25 18.87 -15.49
CA GLU A 354 -85.18 17.76 -15.75
C GLU A 354 -86.47 17.88 -14.94
N THR A 355 -86.39 18.21 -13.65
CA THR A 355 -87.58 18.44 -12.81
C THR A 355 -88.38 19.65 -13.29
N SER A 356 -87.72 20.78 -13.60
CA SER A 356 -88.35 21.95 -14.21
C SER A 356 -89.04 21.63 -15.55
N ARG A 357 -88.35 20.89 -16.44
CA ARG A 357 -88.90 20.41 -17.72
C ARG A 357 -90.12 19.52 -17.51
N ASN A 358 -90.10 18.61 -16.52
CA ASN A 358 -91.21 17.71 -16.25
C ASN A 358 -92.43 18.46 -15.69
N CYS A 359 -92.23 19.47 -14.84
CA CYS A 359 -93.31 20.36 -14.43
C CYS A 359 -93.93 21.07 -15.65
N ILE A 360 -93.12 21.68 -16.51
CA ILE A 360 -93.57 22.36 -17.74
C ILE A 360 -94.28 21.39 -18.70
N MET A 361 -93.83 20.14 -18.82
CA MET A 361 -94.52 19.09 -19.59
C MET A 361 -95.93 18.83 -19.04
N THR A 362 -96.08 18.63 -17.72
CA THR A 362 -97.41 18.40 -17.13
C THR A 362 -98.31 19.64 -17.20
N GLU A 363 -97.74 20.85 -17.21
CA GLU A 363 -98.49 22.09 -17.43
C GLU A 363 -98.98 22.19 -18.88
N LYS A 364 -98.11 21.86 -19.85
CA LYS A 364 -98.42 21.77 -21.28
C LYS A 364 -99.54 20.75 -21.55
N GLU A 365 -99.48 19.56 -20.97
CA GLU A 365 -100.50 18.52 -21.16
C GLU A 365 -101.89 18.94 -20.64
N LYS A 366 -101.96 19.64 -19.49
CA LYS A 366 -103.20 20.25 -18.98
C LYS A 366 -103.72 21.33 -19.94
N ILE A 367 -102.83 22.19 -20.45
CA ILE A 367 -103.19 23.26 -21.38
C ILE A 367 -103.67 22.68 -22.72
N GLU A 368 -103.04 21.61 -23.24
CA GLU A 368 -103.46 20.94 -24.48
C GLU A 368 -104.79 20.19 -24.33
N THR A 369 -105.09 19.62 -23.16
CA THR A 369 -106.43 19.04 -22.89
C THR A 369 -107.51 20.12 -22.75
N LEU A 370 -107.21 21.24 -22.10
CA LEU A 370 -108.10 22.40 -22.04
C LEU A 370 -108.33 23.04 -23.42
N LEU A 371 -107.28 23.16 -24.24
CA LEU A 371 -107.38 23.64 -25.63
C LEU A 371 -108.26 22.72 -26.46
N LYS A 372 -108.06 21.39 -26.44
CA LYS A 372 -108.93 20.45 -27.16
C LYS A 372 -110.39 20.50 -26.71
N MET A 373 -110.65 20.67 -25.41
CA MET A 373 -112.01 20.88 -24.90
C MET A 373 -112.61 22.19 -25.42
N ASN A 374 -111.81 23.26 -25.54
CA ASN A 374 -112.25 24.55 -26.03
C ASN A 374 -112.42 24.59 -27.56
N GLU A 375 -111.54 23.90 -28.31
CA GLU A 375 -111.68 23.65 -29.75
C GLU A 375 -112.96 22.88 -30.04
N GLN A 376 -113.22 21.76 -29.34
CA GLN A 376 -114.46 21.00 -29.47
C GLN A 376 -115.69 21.87 -29.16
N LYS A 377 -115.66 22.61 -28.05
CA LYS A 377 -116.74 23.54 -27.69
C LYS A 377 -116.93 24.65 -28.73
N THR A 378 -115.86 25.13 -29.35
CA THR A 378 -115.91 26.12 -30.43
C THR A 378 -116.46 25.53 -31.71
N MET A 379 -116.13 24.28 -32.06
CA MET A 379 -116.72 23.56 -33.19
C MET A 379 -118.22 23.31 -33.00
N ASP A 380 -118.67 23.03 -31.78
CA ASP A 380 -120.10 22.81 -31.50
C ASP A 380 -120.88 24.14 -31.48
N LEU A 381 -120.31 25.21 -30.91
CA LEU A 381 -120.85 26.57 -31.04
C LEU A 381 -120.86 27.09 -32.48
N GLU A 382 -119.88 26.69 -33.32
CA GLU A 382 -119.84 27.02 -34.74
C GLU A 382 -120.95 26.29 -35.52
N LYS A 383 -121.26 25.02 -35.18
CA LYS A 383 -122.42 24.30 -35.73
C LYS A 383 -123.74 24.96 -35.33
N GLU A 384 -123.89 25.34 -34.05
CA GLU A 384 -125.06 26.10 -33.59
C GLU A 384 -125.18 27.43 -34.32
N ARG A 385 -124.07 28.18 -34.48
CA ARG A 385 -124.06 29.42 -35.26
C ARG A 385 -124.48 29.19 -36.71
N GLN A 386 -123.93 28.19 -37.40
CA GLN A 386 -124.30 27.86 -38.78
C GLN A 386 -125.77 27.45 -38.90
N TYR A 387 -126.29 26.65 -37.95
CA TYR A 387 -127.70 26.29 -37.90
C TYR A 387 -128.61 27.52 -37.75
N TYR A 388 -128.32 28.41 -36.78
CA TYR A 388 -129.09 29.63 -36.60
C TYR A 388 -128.92 30.61 -37.76
N THR A 389 -127.72 30.79 -38.32
CA THR A 389 -127.49 31.63 -39.51
C THR A 389 -128.26 31.12 -40.72
N MET A 390 -128.29 29.80 -40.96
CA MET A 390 -129.09 29.21 -42.04
C MET A 390 -130.59 29.46 -41.82
N LYS A 391 -131.09 29.24 -40.59
CA LYS A 391 -132.50 29.51 -40.27
C LYS A 391 -132.87 31.00 -40.28
N THR A 392 -131.93 31.89 -39.98
CA THR A 392 -132.08 33.35 -40.18
C THR A 392 -132.09 33.72 -41.66
N SER A 393 -131.26 33.09 -42.51
CA SER A 393 -131.29 33.33 -43.95
C SER A 393 -132.65 32.93 -44.54
N GLU A 394 -133.11 31.70 -44.27
CA GLU A 394 -134.44 31.24 -44.70
C GLU A 394 -135.55 32.21 -44.24
N LEU A 395 -135.50 32.70 -43.00
CA LEU A 395 -136.47 33.68 -42.50
C LEU A 395 -136.37 35.04 -43.22
N MET A 396 -135.16 35.50 -43.53
CA MET A 396 -134.93 36.74 -44.27
C MET A 396 -135.38 36.63 -45.74
N ASP A 397 -135.22 35.47 -46.38
CA ASP A 397 -135.67 35.23 -47.75
C ASP A 397 -137.21 35.24 -47.82
N HIS A 398 -137.92 34.58 -46.90
CA HIS A 398 -139.38 34.68 -46.80
C HIS A 398 -139.85 36.10 -46.44
N LEU A 399 -139.15 36.81 -45.53
CA LEU A 399 -139.49 38.18 -45.16
C LEU A 399 -139.30 39.15 -46.34
N LYS A 400 -138.28 38.90 -47.17
CA LYS A 400 -138.03 39.63 -48.41
C LYS A 400 -139.12 39.36 -49.44
N GLU A 401 -139.50 38.11 -49.68
CA GLU A 401 -140.59 37.78 -50.62
C GLU A 401 -141.91 38.45 -50.24
N VAL A 402 -142.23 38.51 -48.94
CA VAL A 402 -143.39 39.26 -48.41
C VAL A 402 -143.22 40.79 -48.56
N SER A 403 -142.00 41.32 -48.42
CA SER A 403 -141.73 42.76 -48.67
C SER A 403 -141.85 43.11 -50.15
N ASP A 404 -141.27 42.29 -51.04
CA ASP A 404 -141.31 42.49 -52.49
C ASP A 404 -142.78 42.43 -52.99
N GLN A 405 -143.62 41.56 -52.41
CA GLN A 405 -145.07 41.55 -52.65
C GLN A 405 -145.79 42.79 -52.11
N ARG A 406 -145.48 43.24 -50.87
CA ARG A 406 -146.03 44.50 -50.32
C ARG A 406 -145.72 45.67 -51.24
N ASP A 407 -144.46 45.86 -51.60
CA ASP A 407 -143.98 47.04 -52.30
C ASP A 407 -144.54 47.11 -53.74
N LEU A 408 -144.78 45.96 -54.38
CA LEU A 408 -145.53 45.90 -55.64
C LEU A 408 -146.96 46.42 -55.46
N THR A 409 -147.71 45.90 -54.49
CA THR A 409 -149.10 46.34 -54.24
C THR A 409 -149.19 47.80 -53.76
N GLU A 410 -148.21 48.31 -52.99
CA GLU A 410 -148.18 49.71 -52.58
C GLU A 410 -147.85 50.64 -53.76
N SER A 411 -147.02 50.20 -54.70
CA SER A 411 -146.75 50.93 -55.95
C SER A 411 -147.98 51.04 -56.83
N GLU A 412 -148.70 49.94 -57.07
CA GLU A 412 -149.94 49.93 -57.85
C GLU A 412 -151.02 50.83 -57.21
N LEU A 413 -151.14 50.82 -55.88
CA LEU A 413 -152.10 51.65 -55.16
C LEU A 413 -151.75 53.15 -55.24
N LYS A 414 -150.45 53.50 -55.13
CA LYS A 414 -149.97 54.88 -55.29
C LYS A 414 -150.19 55.40 -56.71
N GLU A 415 -149.96 54.58 -57.73
CA GLU A 415 -150.14 54.98 -59.12
C GLU A 415 -151.62 55.28 -59.43
N GLN A 416 -152.55 54.44 -58.96
CA GLN A 416 -153.99 54.72 -59.04
C GLN A 416 -154.40 55.97 -58.25
N MET A 417 -153.85 56.18 -57.05
CA MET A 417 -154.16 57.36 -56.23
C MET A 417 -153.65 58.67 -56.86
N MET A 418 -152.48 58.64 -57.50
CA MET A 418 -151.91 59.78 -58.23
C MET A 418 -152.72 60.10 -59.49
N ALA A 419 -153.13 59.09 -60.28
CA ALA A 419 -154.00 59.27 -61.43
C ALA A 419 -155.35 59.91 -61.03
N ARG A 420 -155.96 59.41 -59.94
CA ARG A 420 -157.21 59.98 -59.40
C ARG A 420 -157.07 61.46 -58.99
N MET A 421 -156.00 61.81 -58.26
CA MET A 421 -155.72 63.21 -57.89
C MET A 421 -155.47 64.11 -59.11
N GLY A 422 -154.96 63.57 -60.23
CA GLY A 422 -154.79 64.30 -61.48
C GLY A 422 -156.15 64.74 -62.06
N ALA A 423 -157.03 63.79 -62.30
CA ALA A 423 -158.38 64.05 -62.83
C ALA A 423 -159.20 64.99 -61.92
N GLU A 424 -159.14 64.78 -60.59
CA GLU A 424 -159.86 65.58 -59.60
C GLU A 424 -159.40 67.06 -59.60
N LYS A 425 -158.10 67.32 -59.83
CA LYS A 425 -157.58 68.70 -60.00
C LYS A 425 -158.00 69.35 -61.31
N GLN A 426 -158.07 68.60 -62.41
CA GLN A 426 -158.47 69.17 -63.71
C GLN A 426 -159.96 69.52 -63.71
N LEU A 427 -160.80 68.66 -63.13
CA LEU A 427 -162.22 68.92 -62.95
C LEU A 427 -162.45 70.18 -62.10
N GLN A 428 -161.76 70.30 -60.96
CA GLN A 428 -161.85 71.50 -60.10
C GLN A 428 -161.28 72.77 -60.75
N ALA A 429 -160.35 72.66 -61.71
CA ALA A 429 -159.87 73.79 -62.49
C ALA A 429 -160.90 74.27 -63.53
N ALA A 430 -161.68 73.36 -64.12
CA ALA A 430 -162.80 73.67 -65.00
C ALA A 430 -163.99 74.27 -64.23
N GLU A 431 -164.29 73.76 -63.02
CA GLU A 431 -165.30 74.36 -62.12
C GLU A 431 -164.97 75.82 -61.78
N LYS A 432 -163.72 76.11 -61.39
CA LYS A 432 -163.29 77.49 -61.08
C LYS A 432 -163.29 78.42 -62.28
N ALA A 433 -163.01 77.91 -63.48
CA ALA A 433 -163.17 78.66 -64.72
C ALA A 433 -164.64 79.08 -64.93
N LEU A 434 -165.60 78.19 -64.63
CA LEU A 434 -167.03 78.48 -64.65
C LEU A 434 -167.48 79.47 -63.56
N GLU A 435 -167.05 79.31 -62.31
CA GLU A 435 -167.35 80.25 -61.23
C GLU A 435 -166.83 81.67 -61.53
N HIS A 436 -165.61 81.77 -62.07
CA HIS A 436 -164.98 83.05 -62.38
C HIS A 436 -165.66 83.75 -63.57
N LEU A 437 -166.08 82.99 -64.59
CA LEU A 437 -166.97 83.47 -65.65
C LEU A 437 -168.31 83.99 -65.09
N GLU A 438 -168.92 83.28 -64.14
CA GLU A 438 -170.19 83.72 -63.53
C GLU A 438 -170.03 84.99 -62.67
N MET A 439 -168.93 85.13 -61.93
CA MET A 439 -168.61 86.36 -61.19
C MET A 439 -168.35 87.55 -62.12
N ALA A 440 -167.61 87.35 -63.21
CA ALA A 440 -167.37 88.39 -64.22
C ALA A 440 -168.68 88.89 -64.85
N LEU A 441 -169.66 88.02 -65.06
CA LEU A 441 -171.00 88.37 -65.56
C LEU A 441 -171.87 89.08 -64.50
N LYS A 442 -171.77 88.70 -63.22
CA LYS A 442 -172.53 89.32 -62.13
C LYS A 442 -172.05 90.73 -61.76
N MET A 443 -170.78 91.05 -61.92
CA MET A 443 -170.20 92.38 -61.60
C MET A 443 -170.47 93.46 -62.68
N THR A 444 -171.55 93.34 -63.44
CA THR A 444 -171.84 94.22 -64.59
C THR A 444 -172.27 95.64 -64.14
N GLY A 445 -171.29 96.52 -64.03
CA GLY A 445 -171.46 97.98 -63.91
C GLY A 445 -170.33 98.82 -64.55
N ALA A 446 -169.33 98.16 -65.15
CA ALA A 446 -168.11 98.77 -65.68
C ALA A 446 -168.04 98.76 -67.22
N GLN A 447 -167.00 99.37 -67.80
CA GLN A 447 -166.87 99.57 -69.24
C GLN A 447 -166.16 98.41 -69.96
N MET A 448 -166.49 98.23 -71.25
CA MET A 448 -166.20 97.05 -72.08
C MET A 448 -164.73 96.58 -72.10
N THR A 449 -163.77 97.49 -71.95
CA THR A 449 -162.33 97.17 -72.12
C THR A 449 -161.73 96.33 -71.00
N GLU A 450 -162.25 96.40 -69.76
CA GLU A 450 -161.75 95.59 -68.64
C GLU A 450 -162.30 94.16 -68.67
N LEU A 451 -163.48 93.97 -69.27
CA LEU A 451 -164.19 92.68 -69.32
C LEU A 451 -163.46 91.63 -70.17
N GLN A 452 -162.68 92.08 -71.17
CA GLN A 452 -162.03 91.20 -72.14
C GLN A 452 -160.75 90.52 -71.60
N GLU A 453 -160.05 91.12 -70.64
CA GLU A 453 -158.88 90.47 -70.01
C GLU A 453 -159.28 89.35 -69.05
N HIS A 454 -160.40 89.49 -68.34
CA HIS A 454 -160.83 88.53 -67.32
C HIS A 454 -161.51 87.27 -67.86
N ILE A 455 -162.32 87.37 -68.92
CA ILE A 455 -163.15 86.25 -69.41
C ILE A 455 -162.37 85.28 -70.31
N MET A 456 -161.40 85.79 -71.07
CA MET A 456 -160.73 85.05 -72.15
C MET A 456 -159.85 83.86 -71.70
N PRO A 457 -159.15 83.88 -70.55
CA PRO A 457 -158.35 82.73 -70.08
C PRO A 457 -159.17 81.49 -69.72
N ASP A 458 -160.37 81.68 -69.18
CA ASP A 458 -161.18 80.60 -68.60
C ASP A 458 -161.97 79.83 -69.67
N VAL A 459 -162.38 80.50 -70.74
CA VAL A 459 -162.88 79.84 -71.96
C VAL A 459 -161.81 78.94 -72.59
N HIS A 460 -160.53 79.32 -72.51
CA HIS A 460 -159.42 78.51 -73.02
C HIS A 460 -159.25 77.19 -72.25
N LYS A 461 -159.27 77.24 -70.91
CA LYS A 461 -159.20 76.04 -70.05
C LYS A 461 -160.36 75.08 -70.28
N LEU A 462 -161.58 75.60 -70.42
CA LEU A 462 -162.77 74.77 -70.67
C LEU A 462 -162.68 74.04 -72.02
N ARG A 463 -162.08 74.66 -73.04
CA ARG A 463 -161.80 74.01 -74.33
C ARG A 463 -160.78 72.89 -74.19
N GLU A 464 -159.66 73.18 -73.54
CA GLU A 464 -158.53 72.26 -73.32
C GLU A 464 -158.94 70.99 -72.54
N PHE A 465 -159.80 71.14 -71.53
CA PHE A 465 -160.36 70.04 -70.73
C PHE A 465 -161.16 69.03 -71.59
N PHE A 466 -162.09 69.50 -72.42
CA PHE A 466 -162.90 68.60 -73.26
C PHE A 466 -162.11 67.96 -74.42
N GLU A 467 -161.08 68.65 -74.94
CA GLU A 467 -160.15 68.06 -75.91
C GLU A 467 -159.37 66.87 -75.29
N GLN A 468 -158.92 66.99 -74.03
CA GLN A 468 -158.27 65.87 -73.31
C GLN A 468 -159.21 64.69 -73.05
N CYS A 469 -160.43 64.90 -72.55
CA CYS A 469 -161.35 63.79 -72.27
C CYS A 469 -161.70 62.95 -73.52
N ALA A 470 -161.71 63.58 -74.70
CA ALA A 470 -161.92 62.89 -75.97
C ALA A 470 -160.73 62.01 -76.39
N GLU A 471 -159.50 62.44 -76.10
CA GLU A 471 -158.27 61.70 -76.42
C GLU A 471 -158.03 60.54 -75.44
N GLU A 472 -158.29 60.74 -74.14
CA GLU A 472 -158.19 59.71 -73.11
C GLU A 472 -159.18 58.55 -73.36
N SER A 473 -160.43 58.88 -73.71
CA SER A 473 -161.46 57.89 -74.12
C SER A 473 -161.03 57.05 -75.33
N ARG A 474 -160.21 57.61 -76.22
CA ARG A 474 -159.67 56.94 -77.42
C ARG A 474 -158.49 56.01 -77.10
N PHE A 475 -157.77 56.27 -76.01
CA PHE A 475 -156.75 55.38 -75.46
C PHE A 475 -157.38 54.16 -74.79
N GLU A 476 -158.38 54.36 -73.93
CA GLU A 476 -159.00 53.28 -73.16
C GLU A 476 -159.66 52.22 -74.07
N ALA A 477 -160.27 52.65 -75.18
CA ALA A 477 -160.83 51.76 -76.20
C ALA A 477 -159.79 50.82 -76.86
N ASN A 478 -158.50 51.21 -76.91
CA ASN A 478 -157.41 50.40 -77.48
C ASN A 478 -156.69 49.52 -76.43
N ARG A 479 -156.91 49.75 -75.14
CA ARG A 479 -156.22 49.07 -74.02
C ARG A 479 -156.29 47.54 -74.11
N THR A 480 -157.44 47.02 -74.54
CA THR A 480 -157.72 45.58 -74.73
C THR A 480 -156.83 44.93 -75.79
N GLY A 481 -156.35 45.69 -76.78
CA GLY A 481 -155.37 45.22 -77.77
C GLY A 481 -153.94 45.20 -77.21
N ILE A 482 -153.55 46.26 -76.51
CA ILE A 482 -152.22 46.41 -75.91
C ILE A 482 -151.96 45.30 -74.88
N MET A 483 -152.90 45.06 -73.96
CA MET A 483 -152.78 44.01 -72.94
C MET A 483 -152.66 42.61 -73.56
N ARG A 484 -153.37 42.34 -74.66
CA ARG A 484 -153.32 41.03 -75.35
C ARG A 484 -151.93 40.74 -75.90
N ASN A 485 -151.28 41.74 -76.51
CA ASN A 485 -149.93 41.60 -77.04
C ASN A 485 -148.89 41.39 -75.91
N ALA A 486 -149.03 42.10 -74.78
CA ALA A 486 -148.14 41.95 -73.63
C ALA A 486 -148.20 40.55 -72.99
N VAL A 487 -149.37 39.89 -72.97
CA VAL A 487 -149.53 38.52 -72.47
C VAL A 487 -148.85 37.49 -73.39
N TYR A 488 -149.00 37.63 -74.72
CA TYR A 488 -148.31 36.75 -75.67
C TYR A 488 -146.78 36.81 -75.52
N ALA A 489 -146.21 38.00 -75.32
CA ALA A 489 -144.77 38.18 -75.15
C ALA A 489 -144.19 37.50 -73.90
N ARG A 490 -144.94 37.43 -72.79
CA ARG A 490 -144.51 36.66 -71.59
C ARG A 490 -144.55 35.15 -71.84
N LYS A 491 -145.54 34.67 -72.60
CA LYS A 491 -145.72 33.23 -72.82
C LYS A 491 -144.63 32.63 -73.70
N SER A 492 -144.20 33.33 -74.75
CA SER A 492 -143.07 32.92 -75.60
C SER A 492 -141.70 32.88 -74.90
N ILE A 493 -141.56 33.46 -73.69
CA ILE A 493 -140.31 33.38 -72.91
C ILE A 493 -140.28 32.09 -72.08
N PHE A 494 -141.41 31.63 -71.54
CA PHE A 494 -141.49 30.37 -70.80
C PHE A 494 -141.46 29.16 -71.74
N ASP A 495 -142.21 29.20 -72.85
CA ASP A 495 -142.32 28.10 -73.82
C ASP A 495 -141.04 27.86 -74.66
N LEU A 496 -139.91 28.49 -74.31
CA LEU A 496 -138.59 28.33 -74.94
C LEU A 496 -137.45 28.04 -73.95
N ALA A 497 -137.72 28.01 -72.64
CA ALA A 497 -136.71 27.72 -71.60
C ALA A 497 -136.75 26.26 -71.10
N PHE A 498 -137.76 25.48 -71.49
CA PHE A 498 -137.89 24.06 -71.21
C PHE A 498 -138.31 23.30 -72.47
N VAL A 499 -137.78 22.08 -72.65
CA VAL A 499 -138.01 21.15 -73.76
C VAL A 499 -137.39 21.58 -75.12
N ASN A 500 -136.11 21.29 -75.28
CA ASN A 500 -135.62 20.57 -76.47
C ASN A 500 -134.23 19.96 -76.24
N LEU A 501 -134.14 18.61 -76.33
CA LEU A 501 -132.98 17.77 -76.70
C LEU A 501 -131.67 17.91 -75.88
N ASP A 502 -130.95 16.86 -75.43
CA ASP A 502 -131.16 15.42 -75.16
C ASP A 502 -129.89 15.00 -74.35
N GLY A 503 -129.88 14.09 -73.36
CA GLY A 503 -130.92 13.33 -72.67
C GLY A 503 -130.27 12.27 -71.74
N GLN A 504 -131.08 11.50 -70.99
CA GLN A 504 -130.70 10.30 -70.19
C GLN A 504 -129.89 10.54 -68.87
N PRO A 505 -130.01 9.65 -67.85
CA PRO A 505 -130.50 10.12 -66.54
C PRO A 505 -129.78 9.57 -65.29
N LEU A 506 -130.27 9.96 -64.10
CA LEU A 506 -130.21 9.17 -62.86
C LEU A 506 -131.19 9.73 -61.80
N ASP A 507 -132.10 8.89 -61.28
CA ASP A 507 -132.98 9.19 -60.13
C ASP A 507 -132.14 9.30 -58.82
N VAL A 508 -132.46 10.09 -57.78
CA VAL A 508 -133.71 10.62 -57.19
C VAL A 508 -134.39 9.68 -56.18
N TYR A 509 -134.54 10.22 -54.95
CA TYR A 509 -135.12 9.70 -53.71
C TYR A 509 -136.60 9.19 -53.85
N GLU A 510 -137.24 8.46 -52.91
CA GLU A 510 -137.19 8.52 -51.43
C GLU A 510 -137.85 7.28 -50.72
N ARG A 511 -137.77 7.22 -49.37
CA ARG A 511 -138.71 6.61 -48.36
C ARG A 511 -138.75 5.11 -47.99
N PHE A 512 -138.41 4.88 -46.70
CA PHE A 512 -139.22 4.26 -45.60
C PHE A 512 -139.63 2.76 -45.57
N CYS A 513 -139.04 2.04 -44.59
CA CYS A 513 -139.59 1.05 -43.64
C CYS A 513 -140.52 -0.13 -44.06
N GLU A 514 -140.01 -1.36 -43.91
CA GLU A 514 -140.63 -2.52 -43.22
C GLU A 514 -139.48 -3.43 -42.69
N GLN A 515 -139.27 -3.55 -41.36
CA GLN A 515 -139.77 -4.57 -40.40
C GLN A 515 -139.07 -5.96 -40.41
N ASN A 516 -138.48 -6.30 -39.24
CA ASN A 516 -138.36 -7.62 -38.57
C ASN A 516 -137.82 -8.84 -39.39
N SER A 517 -136.87 -9.70 -38.95
CA SER A 517 -136.27 -10.02 -37.64
C SER A 517 -134.78 -10.47 -37.88
N GLU A 518 -133.93 -10.99 -36.98
CA GLU A 518 -134.05 -11.71 -35.70
C GLU A 518 -132.65 -11.78 -35.00
N ILE A 519 -132.59 -12.10 -33.69
CA ILE A 519 -131.55 -12.88 -32.93
C ILE A 519 -130.01 -12.68 -33.17
N VAL A 520 -129.09 -12.79 -32.19
CA VAL A 520 -128.98 -12.41 -30.75
C VAL A 520 -127.56 -12.75 -30.23
N HIS A 521 -126.99 -11.88 -29.37
CA HIS A 521 -125.85 -12.08 -28.45
C HIS A 521 -124.40 -12.40 -28.94
N PRO A 522 -123.36 -12.14 -28.09
CA PRO A 522 -121.93 -12.16 -28.46
C PRO A 522 -121.08 -13.14 -27.59
N HIS A 523 -119.74 -13.12 -27.71
CA HIS A 523 -118.89 -13.28 -26.52
C HIS A 523 -117.46 -12.69 -26.60
N ASN A 524 -116.93 -12.33 -25.43
CA ASN A 524 -115.51 -11.97 -25.18
C ASN A 524 -114.58 -13.19 -25.34
N PHE A 525 -113.27 -12.98 -25.62
CA PHE A 525 -112.23 -13.15 -24.58
C PHE A 525 -110.81 -12.61 -24.89
N GLN A 526 -110.07 -12.46 -23.80
CA GLN A 526 -108.65 -12.10 -23.60
C GLN A 526 -107.66 -13.06 -24.34
N ARG A 527 -106.33 -12.82 -24.46
CA ARG A 527 -105.32 -12.79 -23.37
C ARG A 527 -103.87 -12.54 -23.87
N THR A 528 -103.06 -11.78 -23.08
CA THR A 528 -101.61 -11.96 -22.69
C THR A 528 -100.61 -12.74 -23.59
N ARG A 529 -99.28 -12.45 -23.70
CA ARG A 529 -98.23 -12.57 -22.62
C ARG A 529 -96.76 -12.53 -23.18
N HIS A 530 -95.78 -12.14 -22.33
CA HIS A 530 -94.37 -12.64 -22.18
C HIS A 530 -93.17 -12.41 -23.17
N ASN A 531 -92.02 -12.04 -22.56
CA ASN A 531 -90.65 -12.63 -22.63
C ASN A 531 -89.50 -12.08 -23.52
N GLY A 532 -88.25 -12.30 -23.03
CA GLY A 532 -86.94 -11.97 -23.64
C GLY A 532 -86.28 -10.73 -23.00
N ASN A 533 -85.20 -10.72 -22.19
CA ASN A 533 -84.04 -11.60 -21.92
C ASN A 533 -82.97 -11.66 -23.03
N TRP A 534 -81.68 -11.48 -22.67
CA TRP A 534 -80.48 -12.14 -23.23
C TRP A 534 -79.22 -11.81 -22.38
N LYS A 535 -78.17 -12.66 -22.46
CA LYS A 535 -76.86 -12.51 -21.80
C LYS A 535 -75.73 -13.08 -22.66
N ASN A 536 -74.51 -12.56 -22.51
CA ASN A 536 -73.23 -13.23 -22.81
C ASN A 536 -72.22 -12.77 -21.72
N SER A 537 -71.36 -13.61 -21.09
CA SER A 537 -70.35 -14.56 -21.60
C SER A 537 -69.04 -13.85 -21.99
N SER A 538 -67.82 -14.24 -21.60
CA SER A 538 -67.24 -15.19 -20.61
C SER A 538 -65.71 -14.96 -20.51
N PHE A 539 -64.99 -15.40 -19.45
CA PHE A 539 -63.78 -16.29 -19.49
C PHE A 539 -62.94 -16.41 -18.19
N LYS A 540 -61.99 -17.37 -18.20
CA LYS A 540 -61.02 -17.81 -17.15
C LYS A 540 -59.71 -16.99 -17.26
N ARG A 541 -58.90 -16.67 -16.22
CA ARG A 541 -58.33 -17.38 -15.05
C ARG A 541 -57.10 -18.27 -15.35
N ILE A 542 -55.91 -17.81 -14.93
CA ILE A 542 -54.64 -18.49 -14.49
C ILE A 542 -53.73 -17.33 -13.99
N GLY A 543 -53.20 -17.27 -12.75
CA GLY A 543 -52.01 -17.96 -12.20
C GLY A 543 -50.85 -16.94 -11.99
N SER A 544 -49.91 -17.03 -11.04
CA SER A 544 -49.69 -17.97 -9.92
C SER A 544 -48.66 -17.41 -8.89
N ILE A 545 -48.47 -18.13 -7.76
CA ILE A 545 -47.23 -18.24 -6.95
C ILE A 545 -46.82 -17.17 -5.88
N ARG A 546 -46.73 -17.67 -4.63
CA ARG A 546 -45.87 -17.35 -3.46
C ARG A 546 -45.79 -15.94 -2.86
N ARG A 547 -46.18 -15.86 -1.57
CA ARG A 547 -45.59 -14.99 -0.54
C ARG A 547 -44.80 -15.84 0.47
N SER A 548 -43.73 -15.28 1.04
CA SER A 548 -43.15 -15.71 2.32
C SER A 548 -42.56 -14.49 3.03
N LYS A 549 -42.76 -14.37 4.35
CA LYS A 549 -42.20 -13.30 5.19
C LYS A 549 -41.27 -13.90 6.25
N ARG A 550 -40.11 -13.27 6.47
CA ARG A 550 -39.23 -13.57 7.61
C ARG A 550 -39.74 -12.86 8.87
N GLY A 551 -39.60 -13.51 10.03
CA GLY A 551 -39.68 -12.87 11.34
C GLY A 551 -38.31 -12.33 11.80
N ILE A 552 -38.31 -11.49 12.84
CA ILE A 552 -37.13 -10.78 13.37
C ILE A 552 -36.99 -11.06 14.87
N ARG A 553 -35.76 -11.30 15.35
CA ARG A 553 -35.18 -11.06 16.71
C ARG A 553 -33.65 -11.28 16.57
N SER A 554 -32.73 -10.42 17.02
CA SER A 554 -32.36 -9.99 18.39
C SER A 554 -31.73 -11.12 19.23
N SER A 555 -30.70 -10.93 20.07
CA SER A 555 -29.90 -9.73 20.38
C SER A 555 -28.65 -10.09 21.21
N ILE A 556 -27.70 -9.15 21.33
CA ILE A 556 -26.74 -8.95 22.46
C ILE A 556 -25.81 -10.11 22.89
N ARG A 557 -24.50 -9.82 22.93
CA ARG A 557 -23.63 -10.20 24.06
C ARG A 557 -22.62 -9.07 24.36
N LYS A 558 -22.25 -8.91 25.63
CA LYS A 558 -21.41 -7.81 26.14
C LYS A 558 -19.91 -8.17 26.14
N LYS A 559 -19.06 -7.14 26.21
CA LYS A 559 -17.66 -7.24 26.65
C LYS A 559 -17.62 -7.33 28.18
N GLU A 560 -16.62 -8.02 28.71
CA GLU A 560 -16.06 -7.76 30.04
C GLU A 560 -14.53 -7.71 29.94
N THR A 561 -13.91 -6.88 30.78
CA THR A 561 -12.46 -6.64 30.83
C THR A 561 -12.04 -6.57 32.29
N THR A 562 -11.12 -7.44 32.73
CA THR A 562 -10.64 -7.46 34.11
C THR A 562 -9.19 -7.01 34.17
N THR A 563 -8.97 -5.80 34.67
CA THR A 563 -7.65 -5.33 35.10
C THR A 563 -7.39 -5.83 36.52
N GLN A 564 -6.18 -6.31 36.81
CA GLN A 564 -5.67 -6.36 38.19
C GLN A 564 -4.41 -5.54 38.30
N ILE A 565 -4.37 -4.67 39.30
CA ILE A 565 -3.23 -3.87 39.72
C ILE A 565 -2.58 -4.60 40.89
N LYS A 566 -1.25 -4.66 40.92
CA LYS A 566 -0.48 -4.95 42.14
C LYS A 566 0.63 -3.92 42.28
N GLU A 567 0.63 -3.26 43.43
CA GLU A 567 1.67 -2.33 43.87
C GLU A 567 2.81 -3.05 44.63
N PRO A 568 3.95 -2.38 44.87
CA PRO A 568 5.22 -3.05 45.09
C PRO A 568 5.55 -3.30 46.57
N LEU A 569 6.63 -4.06 46.79
CA LEU A 569 7.41 -4.00 48.02
C LEU A 569 8.90 -3.95 47.67
N MET A 570 9.65 -3.04 48.29
CA MET A 570 11.11 -3.13 48.37
C MET A 570 11.49 -3.86 49.67
N GLN A 571 12.56 -4.66 49.65
CA GLN A 571 13.70 -4.56 50.57
C GLN A 571 14.78 -5.61 50.26
N LEU A 572 16.04 -5.20 50.42
CA LEU A 572 17.29 -5.97 50.28
C LEU A 572 17.55 -6.58 48.90
#